data_AF-A0A3N4GYA9-F1
#
_entry.id   AF-A0A3N4GYA9-F1
#
_cell.length_a   1.000
_cell.length_b   1.000
_cell.length_c   1.000
_cell.angle_alpha   90.00
_cell.angle_beta   90.00
_cell.angle_gamma   90.00
#
_symmetry.space_group_name_H-M   'P 1'
#
loop_
_entity.id
_entity.type
_entity.pdbx_description
1 polymer ?
#
loop_
_entity_poly.entity_id
_entity_poly.type
_entity_poly.pdbx_seq_one_letter_code
_entity_poly.pdbx_strand_id
1 'polypeptide(L)' 'MSLHNPEKPMNSDLITRILDKYFIKKGKTLEVIQRYLSVRYKLIMDKKVLQKRIENLSSN' A
#
# COMPACT_ATOMS: atom_id res chain seq x y z
N MET A 1 -5.46 6.97 33.67
CA MET A 1 -6.50 6.94 32.61
C MET A 1 -5.92 7.52 31.34
N SER A 2 -5.97 6.72 30.27
CA SER A 2 -5.72 6.95 28.84
C SER A 2 -4.91 8.17 28.39
N LEU A 3 -3.67 7.91 27.96
CA LEU A 3 -3.15 8.46 26.71
C LEU A 3 -3.15 7.30 25.70
N HIS A 4 -4.27 7.16 24.99
CA HIS A 4 -4.29 6.40 23.74
C HIS A 4 -3.29 7.10 22.81
N ASN A 5 -2.07 6.58 22.74
CA ASN A 5 -1.24 6.82 21.57
C ASN A 5 -1.98 6.16 20.41
N PRO A 6 -2.48 6.90 19.40
CA PRO A 6 -3.00 6.25 18.21
C PRO A 6 -1.84 5.42 17.65
N GLU A 7 -2.08 4.12 17.59
CA GLU A 7 -1.12 3.13 17.13
C GLU A 7 -0.52 3.61 15.82
N LYS A 8 0.73 4.07 15.87
CA LYS A 8 1.54 4.25 14.67
C LYS A 8 1.66 2.82 14.13
N PRO A 9 1.15 2.46 12.93
CA PRO A 9 1.47 1.16 12.36
C PRO A 9 2.94 1.22 11.95
N MET A 10 3.80 0.95 12.92
CA MET A 10 5.25 1.10 12.85
C MET A 10 5.83 -0.12 12.15
N ASN A 11 5.41 -0.29 10.90
CA ASN A 11 6.01 -1.05 9.80
C ASN A 11 4.96 -1.23 8.69
N SER A 12 4.35 -0.14 8.19
CA SER A 12 3.66 -0.23 6.90
C SER A 12 4.70 -0.67 5.87
N ASP A 13 4.55 -1.92 5.42
CA ASP A 13 5.35 -2.56 4.38
C ASP A 13 5.54 -1.61 3.19
N LEU A 14 6.69 -1.69 2.51
CA LEU A 14 7.00 -0.80 1.38
C LEU A 14 5.85 -0.75 0.36
N ILE A 15 5.26 -1.91 0.07
CA ILE A 15 4.13 -2.04 -0.85
C ILE A 15 2.92 -1.28 -0.31
N THR A 16 2.61 -1.41 0.97
CA THR A 16 1.52 -0.70 1.63
C THR A 16 1.68 0.82 1.53
N ARG A 17 2.89 1.35 1.76
CA ARG A 17 3.17 2.80 1.61
C ARG A 17 2.99 3.28 0.16
N ILE A 18 3.38 2.44 -0.81
CA ILE A 18 3.23 2.75 -2.23
C ILE A 18 1.76 2.71 -2.62
N LEU A 19 0.99 1.73 -2.14
CA LEU A 19 -0.45 1.64 -2.37
C LEU A 19 -1.19 2.86 -1.78
N ASP A 20 -0.94 3.20 -0.51
CA ASP A 20 -1.53 4.40 0.11
C ASP A 20 -1.18 5.69 -0.68
N LYS A 21 0.10 5.89 -0.99
CA LYS A 21 0.57 7.12 -1.65
C LYS A 21 0.09 7.25 -3.09
N TYR A 22 0.09 6.16 -3.86
CA TYR A 22 -0.16 6.22 -5.29
C TYR A 22 -1.59 5.81 -5.66
N PHE A 23 -2.14 4.76 -5.04
CA PHE A 23 -3.51 4.33 -5.30
C PHE A 23 -4.51 5.25 -4.61
N ILE A 24 -4.46 5.33 -3.27
CA ILE A 24 -5.46 6.06 -2.47
C ILE A 24 -5.31 7.57 -2.65
N LYS A 25 -4.13 8.13 -2.37
CA LYS A 25 -3.92 9.59 -2.38
C LYS A 25 -3.83 10.22 -3.77
N LYS A 26 -3.41 9.46 -4.79
CA LYS A 26 -3.15 9.98 -6.14
C LYS A 26 -4.03 9.36 -7.23
N GLY A 27 -4.91 8.41 -6.89
CA GLY A 27 -5.82 7.76 -7.84
C GLY A 27 -5.12 7.00 -8.97
N LYS A 28 -3.88 6.52 -8.75
CA LYS A 28 -3.15 5.75 -9.78
C LYS A 28 -3.70 4.34 -9.88
N THR A 29 -3.69 3.79 -11.09
CA THR A 29 -4.13 2.41 -11.33
C THR A 29 -3.13 1.39 -10.81
N LEU A 30 -3.62 0.18 -10.53
CA LEU A 30 -2.79 -0.95 -10.10
C LEU A 30 -1.66 -1.28 -11.09
N GLU A 31 -1.87 -1.13 -12.39
CA GLU A 31 -0.86 -1.41 -13.41
C GLU A 31 0.35 -0.46 -13.31
N VAL A 32 0.09 0.83 -13.06
CA VAL A 32 1.14 1.83 -12.83
C VAL A 32 1.94 1.49 -11.58
N ILE A 33 1.27 1.04 -10.52
CA ILE A 33 1.90 0.64 -9.27
C ILE A 33 2.72 -0.64 -9.45
N GLN A 34 2.20 -1.64 -10.16
CA GLN A 34 2.94 -2.85 -10.50
C GLN A 34 4.21 -2.53 -11.28
N ARG A 35 4.10 -1.70 -12.31
CA ARG A 35 5.27 -1.27 -13.09
C ARG A 35 6.27 -0.51 -12.22
N TYR A 36 5.80 0.36 -11.34
CA TYR A 36 6.67 1.10 -10.43
C TYR A 36 7.41 0.17 -9.46
N LEU A 37 6.72 -0.80 -8.86
CA LEU A 37 7.31 -1.82 -7.99
C LEU A 37 8.36 -2.67 -8.73
N SER A 38 8.04 -3.10 -9.95
CA SER A 38 8.94 -3.89 -10.78
C SER A 38 10.19 -3.11 -11.20
N VAL A 39 10.02 -1.87 -11.69
CA VAL A 39 11.15 -1.08 -12.20
C VAL A 39 12.02 -0.51 -11.08
N ARG A 40 11.41 0.03 -10.01
CA ARG A 40 12.16 0.72 -8.95
C ARG A 40 12.69 -0.23 -7.88
N TYR A 41 11.95 -1.29 -7.58
CA TYR A 41 12.26 -2.19 -6.46
C TYR A 41 12.51 -3.63 -6.91
N LYS A 42 12.44 -3.93 -8.21
CA LYS A 42 12.55 -5.31 -8.75
C LYS A 42 11.54 -6.27 -8.11
N LEU A 43 10.41 -5.74 -7.64
CA LEU A 43 9.33 -6.49 -7.01
C LEU A 43 8.24 -6.79 -8.05
N ILE A 44 8.18 -8.05 -8.47
CA ILE A 44 7.10 -8.55 -9.32
C ILE A 44 5.97 -9.00 -8.40
N MET A 45 4.84 -8.30 -8.50
CA MET A 45 3.66 -8.53 -7.68
C MET A 45 2.45 -8.78 -8.56
N ASP A 46 1.70 -9.82 -8.25
CA ASP A 46 0.44 -10.08 -8.92
C ASP A 46 -0.60 -9.01 -8.60
N LYS A 47 -1.41 -8.69 -9.62
CA LYS A 47 -2.47 -7.67 -9.51
C LYS A 47 -3.48 -8.06 -8.42
N LYS A 48 -3.81 -9.35 -8.31
CA LYS A 48 -4.70 -9.89 -7.27
C LYS A 48 -4.15 -9.67 -5.86
N VAL A 49 -2.83 -9.81 -5.68
CA VAL A 49 -2.19 -9.60 -4.37
C VAL A 49 -2.23 -8.12 -3.99
N LEU A 50 -1.96 -7.22 -4.93
CA LEU A 50 -2.06 -5.78 -4.69
C LEU A 50 -3.50 -5.35 -4.41
N GLN A 51 -4.48 -5.90 -5.13
CA GLN A 51 -5.89 -5.64 -4.90
C GLN A 51 -6.32 -6.06 -3.49
N LYS A 52 -6.00 -7.29 -3.07
CA LYS A 52 -6.30 -7.77 -1.72
C LYS A 52 -5.66 -6.90 -0.63
N ARG A 53 -4.45 -6.39 -0.89
CA ARG A 53 -3.79 -5.44 0.03
C ARG A 53 -4.49 -4.10 0.09
N ILE A 54 -5.01 -3.58 -1.03
CA ILE A 54 -5.81 -2.35 -1.04
C ILE A 54 -7.11 -2.55 -0.26
N GLU A 55 -7.80 -3.68 -0.46
CA GLU A 55 -9.04 -4.00 0.27
C GLU A 55 -8.79 -3.99 1.79
N ASN A 56 -7.70 -4.62 2.24
CA ASN A 56 -7.29 -4.59 3.64
C ASN A 56 -6.90 -3.19 4.14
N LEU A 57 -6.42 -2.30 3.27
CA LEU A 57 -6.07 -0.92 3.61
C LEU A 57 -7.27 0.00 3.68
N SER A 58 -8.31 -0.26 2.90
CA SER A 58 -9.55 0.52 2.89
C SER A 58 -10.55 0.05 3.94
N SER A 59 -10.36 -1.15 4.50
CA SER A 59 -11.25 -1.73 5.52
C SER A 59 -10.85 -1.37 6.96
N ASN A 60 -9.78 -0.59 7.14
CA ASN A 60 -9.38 0.08 8.38
C ASN A 60 -9.57 1.58 8.23
#